data_AF-A0A938GU53-F1
#
_entry.id   AF-A0A938GU53-F1
#
_cell.length_a   1.000
_cell.length_b   1.000
_cell.length_c   1.000
_cell.angle_alpha   90.00
_cell.angle_beta   90.00
_cell.angle_gamma   90.00
#
_symmetry.space_group_name_H-M   'P 1'
#
loop_
_entity.id
_entity.type
_entity.pdbx_description
1 polymer ?
#
loop_
_entity_poly.entity_id
_entity_poly.type
_entity_poly.pdbx_seq_one_letter_code
_entity_poly.pdbx_strand_id
1 'polypeptide(L)'
;MPDGSPSPEATRLRELSPQQWKSGLAAWLGWLFDGLELHLYTLVATPLVVQLLPAASAADPAVKEKSAWIQAAFLVGWALGGALFGRLGDVLGRSRALAGVVPALLVFYIRRHVPEPATWQRAEESVHHRNPGARELFRGRIVSTTVRTTLVCALGLSAWWLFMFWHPQYFRQLLAAEGVPTGEMTRLVSSAFFLVNLLAIAGNFGDRRGNLPPGADTIQHPEF
;
A
#
# COMPACT_ATOMS: atom_id res chain seq x y z
N MET A 1 46.63 -11.68 -3.77
CA MET A 1 45.44 -11.05 -4.38
C MET A 1 44.31 -12.06 -4.30
N PRO A 2 43.15 -11.75 -3.68
CA PRO A 2 42.00 -12.65 -3.74
C PRO A 2 41.53 -12.71 -5.20
N ASP A 3 41.27 -13.90 -5.72
CA ASP A 3 40.79 -14.05 -7.08
C ASP A 3 39.43 -13.34 -7.24
N GLY A 4 39.24 -12.70 -8.39
CA GLY A 4 38.03 -11.96 -8.73
C GLY A 4 36.96 -12.83 -9.41
N SER A 5 36.93 -14.14 -9.13
CA SER A 5 35.88 -14.98 -9.71
C SER A 5 34.52 -14.61 -9.10
N PRO A 6 33.50 -14.29 -9.92
CA PRO A 6 32.18 -14.00 -9.40
C PRO A 6 31.67 -15.24 -8.65
N SER A 7 31.17 -15.04 -7.43
CA SER A 7 30.59 -16.12 -6.63
C SER A 7 29.52 -16.84 -7.47
N PRO A 8 29.52 -18.19 -7.50
CA PRO A 8 28.60 -18.93 -8.36
C PRO A 8 27.15 -18.54 -8.06
N GLU A 9 26.42 -18.16 -9.10
CA GLU A 9 25.03 -17.75 -9.01
C GLU A 9 24.18 -18.95 -8.58
N ALA A 10 23.49 -18.81 -7.44
CA ALA A 10 22.67 -19.90 -6.88
C ALA A 10 21.51 -20.21 -7.85
N THR A 11 21.50 -21.42 -8.40
CA THR A 11 20.47 -21.87 -9.35
C THR A 11 19.36 -22.66 -8.66
N ARG A 12 19.55 -23.01 -7.38
CA ARG A 12 18.60 -23.82 -6.60
C ARG A 12 18.38 -23.22 -5.21
N LEU A 13 17.16 -23.33 -4.69
CA LEU A 13 16.79 -22.83 -3.36
C LEU A 13 17.65 -23.42 -2.23
N ARG A 14 18.19 -24.62 -2.42
CA ARG A 14 19.08 -25.31 -1.46
C ARG A 14 20.50 -24.74 -1.41
N GLU A 15 20.90 -23.94 -2.40
CA GLU A 15 22.22 -23.30 -2.47
C GLU A 15 22.25 -21.94 -1.75
N LEU A 16 21.09 -21.49 -1.26
CA LEU A 16 20.97 -20.22 -0.53
C LEU A 16 21.58 -20.34 0.86
N SER A 17 22.48 -19.41 1.18
CA SER A 17 23.06 -19.30 2.51
C SER A 17 22.00 -18.90 3.56
N PRO A 18 22.21 -19.23 4.84
CA PRO A 18 21.33 -18.77 5.92
C PRO A 18 21.17 -17.25 5.99
N GLN A 19 22.17 -16.49 5.55
CA GLN A 19 22.11 -15.02 5.54
C GLN A 19 21.23 -14.49 4.39
N GLN A 20 21.30 -15.11 3.20
CA GLN A 20 20.38 -14.80 2.10
C GLN A 20 18.93 -15.14 2.48
N TRP A 21 18.72 -16.24 3.21
CA TRP A 21 17.40 -16.60 3.69
C TRP A 21 16.84 -15.62 4.73
N LYS A 22 17.68 -15.20 5.69
CA LYS A 22 17.31 -14.16 6.66
C LYS A 22 17.00 -12.83 5.97
N SER A 23 17.81 -12.42 4.99
CA SER A 23 17.57 -11.20 4.22
C SER A 23 16.30 -11.28 3.38
N GLY A 24 16.04 -12.42 2.74
CA GLY A 24 14.83 -12.66 1.96
C GLY A 24 13.57 -12.65 2.83
N LEU A 25 13.63 -13.30 4.00
CA LEU A 25 12.54 -13.29 4.97
C LEU A 25 12.30 -11.87 5.53
N ALA A 26 13.36 -11.13 5.85
CA ALA A 26 13.24 -9.75 6.32
C ALA A 26 12.59 -8.84 5.26
N ALA A 27 12.98 -8.97 3.99
CA ALA A 27 12.38 -8.25 2.88
C ALA A 27 10.90 -8.65 2.67
N TRP A 28 10.59 -9.95 2.74
CA TRP A 28 9.23 -10.45 2.61
C TRP A 28 8.32 -9.98 3.76
N LEU A 29 8.82 -9.98 5.00
CA LEU A 29 8.10 -9.46 6.16
C LEU A 29 7.88 -7.94 6.05
N GLY A 30 8.90 -7.18 5.61
CA GLY A 30 8.76 -5.75 5.38
C GLY A 30 7.63 -5.44 4.38
N TRP A 31 7.57 -6.18 3.27
CA TRP A 31 6.48 -6.06 2.31
C TRP A 31 5.14 -6.53 2.89
N LEU A 32 5.10 -7.64 3.62
CA LEU A 32 3.87 -8.12 4.26
C LEU A 32 3.27 -7.05 5.18
N PHE A 33 4.09 -6.38 5.98
CA PHE A 33 3.64 -5.31 6.88
C PHE A 33 3.15 -4.06 6.13
N ASP A 34 3.77 -3.70 5.01
CA ASP A 34 3.31 -2.60 4.15
C ASP A 34 1.91 -2.90 3.54
N GLY A 35 1.70 -4.13 3.08
CA GLY A 35 0.40 -4.58 2.59
C GLY A 35 -0.68 -4.63 3.66
N LEU A 36 -0.33 -5.03 4.89
CA LEU A 36 -1.22 -4.99 6.04
C LEU A 36 -1.61 -3.55 6.39
N GLU A 37 -0.66 -2.60 6.36
CA GLU A 37 -0.92 -1.18 6.61
C GLU A 37 -1.94 -0.62 5.61
N LEU A 38 -1.75 -0.86 4.32
CA LEU A 38 -2.68 -0.43 3.27
C LEU A 38 -4.10 -0.97 3.46
N HIS A 39 -4.22 -2.23 3.90
CA HIS A 39 -5.52 -2.84 4.15
C HIS A 39 -6.19 -2.28 5.42
N LEU A 40 -5.42 -2.11 6.50
CA LEU A 40 -5.90 -1.46 7.73
C LEU A 40 -6.35 -0.03 7.45
N TYR A 41 -5.57 0.73 6.68
CA TYR A 41 -5.95 2.07 6.24
C TYR A 41 -7.28 2.05 5.51
N THR A 42 -7.48 1.14 4.55
CA THR A 42 -8.74 1.06 3.79
C THR A 42 -9.94 0.75 4.70
N LEU A 43 -9.76 -0.12 5.69
CA LEU A 43 -10.80 -0.48 6.66
C LEU A 43 -11.14 0.67 7.62
N VAL A 44 -10.15 1.48 8.02
CA VAL A 44 -10.30 2.53 9.04
C VAL A 44 -10.57 3.92 8.45
N ALA A 45 -10.12 4.20 7.23
CA ALA A 45 -10.27 5.51 6.60
C ALA A 45 -11.73 5.90 6.42
N THR A 46 -12.58 4.95 5.98
CA THR A 46 -14.00 5.20 5.77
C THR A 46 -14.72 5.61 7.06
N PRO A 47 -14.68 4.84 8.18
CA PRO A 47 -15.33 5.25 9.42
C PRO A 47 -14.71 6.51 10.04
N LEU A 48 -13.43 6.78 9.81
CA LEU A 48 -12.79 8.03 10.25
C LEU A 48 -13.38 9.24 9.53
N VAL A 49 -13.53 9.17 8.21
CA VAL A 49 -14.06 10.26 7.39
C VAL A 49 -15.54 10.51 7.68
N VAL A 50 -16.32 9.45 7.94
CA VAL A 50 -17.73 9.57 8.40
C VAL A 50 -17.82 10.38 9.69
N GLN A 51 -16.95 10.10 10.67
CA GLN A 51 -16.93 10.82 11.95
C GLN A 51 -16.44 12.27 11.81
N LEU A 52 -15.50 12.54 10.91
CA LEU A 52 -14.98 13.88 10.66
C LEU A 52 -15.94 14.79 9.88
N LEU A 53 -16.78 14.22 9.00
CA LEU A 53 -17.78 14.93 8.21
C LEU A 53 -19.19 14.94 8.82
N PRO A 54 -19.31 14.58 10.10
CA PRO A 54 -20.53 14.02 10.74
C PRO A 54 -21.57 13.44 9.76
N ALA A 55 -21.15 12.58 8.82
CA ALA A 55 -22.02 12.06 7.78
C ALA A 55 -22.91 10.94 8.32
N ALA A 56 -24.14 10.82 7.82
CA ALA A 56 -25.09 9.80 8.27
C ALA A 56 -24.69 8.37 7.84
N SER A 57 -23.85 8.22 6.81
CA SER A 57 -23.46 6.90 6.27
C SER A 57 -22.15 6.94 5.49
N ALA A 58 -21.43 5.82 5.48
CA ALA A 58 -20.27 5.58 4.63
C ALA A 58 -20.56 5.61 3.12
N ALA A 59 -21.85 5.55 2.73
CA ALA A 59 -22.28 5.67 1.35
C ALA A 59 -22.34 7.12 0.84
N ASP A 60 -22.20 8.11 1.73
CA ASP A 60 -22.26 9.53 1.38
C ASP A 60 -21.20 9.88 0.32
N PRO A 61 -21.59 10.54 -0.80
CA PRO A 61 -20.66 10.99 -1.83
C PRO A 61 -19.48 11.81 -1.29
N ALA A 62 -19.70 12.65 -0.27
CA ALA A 62 -18.66 13.49 0.33
C ALA A 62 -17.61 12.64 1.06
N VAL A 63 -18.04 11.57 1.74
CA VAL A 63 -17.14 10.63 2.44
C VAL A 63 -16.25 9.88 1.44
N LYS A 64 -16.84 9.41 0.33
CA LYS A 64 -16.08 8.75 -0.75
C LYS A 64 -15.09 9.71 -1.42
N GLU A 65 -15.49 10.96 -1.67
CA GLU A 65 -14.63 11.97 -2.29
C GLU A 65 -13.41 12.27 -1.42
N LYS A 66 -13.62 12.56 -0.12
CA LYS A 66 -12.51 12.87 0.79
C LYS A 66 -11.61 11.65 1.01
N SER A 67 -12.17 10.45 1.13
CA SER A 67 -11.37 9.22 1.22
C SER A 67 -10.47 9.02 0.00
N ALA A 68 -10.99 9.31 -1.20
CA ALA A 68 -10.23 9.26 -2.44
C ALA A 68 -9.11 10.31 -2.50
N TRP A 69 -9.35 11.53 -2.01
CA TRP A 69 -8.30 12.56 -1.91
C TRP A 69 -7.17 12.16 -0.96
N ILE A 70 -7.49 11.55 0.19
CA ILE A 70 -6.47 11.07 1.12
C ILE A 70 -5.65 9.95 0.46
N GLN A 71 -6.30 9.02 -0.24
CA GLN A 71 -5.61 7.97 -1.02
C GLN A 71 -4.72 8.56 -2.12
N ALA A 72 -5.19 9.58 -2.84
CA ALA A 72 -4.42 10.25 -3.88
C ALA A 72 -3.19 10.96 -3.30
N ALA A 73 -3.34 11.68 -2.18
CA ALA A 73 -2.24 12.32 -1.48
C ALA A 73 -1.21 11.29 -0.99
N PHE A 74 -1.66 10.14 -0.50
CA PHE A 74 -0.78 9.02 -0.14
C PHE A 74 0.03 8.50 -1.34
N LEU A 75 -0.62 8.22 -2.47
CA LEU A 75 0.05 7.73 -3.69
C LEU A 75 1.06 8.76 -4.24
N VAL A 76 0.70 10.04 -4.23
CA VAL A 76 1.61 11.12 -4.61
C VAL A 76 2.81 11.19 -3.65
N GLY A 77 2.56 11.12 -2.34
CA GLY A 77 3.61 11.07 -1.33
C GLY A 77 4.53 9.87 -1.51
N TRP A 78 3.99 8.69 -1.84
CA TRP A 78 4.75 7.49 -2.12
C TRP A 78 5.62 7.64 -3.37
N ALA A 79 5.08 8.19 -4.46
CA ALA A 79 5.82 8.42 -5.69
C ALA A 79 6.96 9.46 -5.50
N LEU A 80 6.66 10.58 -4.82
CA LEU A 80 7.65 11.61 -4.51
C LEU A 80 8.72 11.09 -3.54
N GLY A 81 8.31 10.35 -2.52
CA GLY A 81 9.21 9.70 -1.56
C GLY A 81 10.15 8.73 -2.28
N GLY A 82 9.60 7.83 -3.12
CA GLY A 82 10.38 6.88 -3.92
C GLY A 82 11.36 7.58 -4.86
N ALA A 83 10.94 8.66 -5.53
CA ALA A 83 11.82 9.42 -6.42
C ALA A 83 12.95 10.14 -5.66
N LEU A 84 12.64 10.73 -4.49
CA LEU A 84 13.60 11.43 -3.66
C LEU A 84 14.60 10.45 -3.02
N PHE A 85 14.11 9.37 -2.40
CA PHE A 85 14.95 8.35 -1.77
C PHE A 85 15.70 7.50 -2.79
N GLY A 86 15.14 7.27 -3.98
CA GLY A 86 15.84 6.64 -5.11
C GLY A 86 17.05 7.47 -5.52
N ARG A 87 16.85 8.77 -5.77
CA ARG A 87 17.97 9.68 -6.09
C ARG A 87 18.98 9.82 -4.95
N LEU A 88 18.52 9.92 -3.70
CA LEU A 88 19.44 9.97 -2.55
C LEU A 88 20.24 8.67 -2.42
N GLY A 89 19.61 7.52 -2.65
CA GLY A 89 20.26 6.21 -2.62
C GLY A 89 21.35 6.06 -3.67
N ASP A 90 21.09 6.56 -4.88
CA ASP A 90 22.03 6.52 -6.00
C ASP A 90 23.25 7.45 -5.79
N VAL A 91 23.06 8.59 -5.11
CA VAL A 91 24.14 9.58 -4.89
C VAL A 91 24.95 9.30 -3.63
N LEU A 92 24.32 8.80 -2.54
CA LEU A 92 24.96 8.71 -1.21
C LEU A 92 25.35 7.28 -0.79
N GLY A 93 24.87 6.26 -1.50
CA GLY A 93 25.09 4.85 -1.18
C GLY A 93 24.07 4.29 -0.18
N ARG A 94 23.65 3.03 -0.41
CA ARG A 94 22.56 2.29 0.27
C ARG A 94 22.57 2.35 1.81
N SER A 95 23.75 2.48 2.41
CA SER A 95 23.94 2.56 3.88
C SER A 95 23.62 3.94 4.46
N ARG A 96 23.79 5.02 3.70
CA ARG A 96 23.51 6.41 4.14
C ARG A 96 22.06 6.81 3.86
N ALA A 97 21.40 6.13 2.93
CA ALA A 97 19.96 6.28 2.69
C ALA A 97 19.11 5.92 3.94
N LEU A 98 19.63 5.10 4.86
CA LEU A 98 19.03 4.87 6.18
C LEU A 98 18.96 6.13 7.05
N ALA A 99 19.68 7.21 6.72
CA ALA A 99 19.47 8.52 7.34
C ALA A 99 18.07 9.10 7.05
N GLY A 100 17.31 8.51 6.11
CA GLY A 100 15.87 8.75 5.94
C GLY A 100 15.02 8.42 7.17
N VAL A 101 15.56 7.68 8.15
CA VAL A 101 14.91 7.48 9.46
C VAL A 101 14.85 8.80 10.25
N VAL A 102 15.77 9.74 10.01
CA VAL A 102 15.81 11.03 10.73
C VAL A 102 14.54 11.87 10.50
N PRO A 103 14.04 12.09 9.27
CA PRO A 103 12.77 12.77 9.08
C PRO A 103 11.57 11.98 9.62
N ALA A 104 11.59 10.64 9.60
CA ALA A 104 10.54 9.84 10.25
C ALA A 104 10.52 10.02 11.78
N LEU A 105 11.71 10.07 12.41
CA LEU A 105 11.86 10.40 13.83
C LEU A 105 11.45 11.85 14.12
N LEU A 106 11.69 12.78 13.20
CA LEU A 106 11.26 14.17 13.32
C LEU A 106 9.74 14.30 13.24
N VAL A 107 9.07 13.60 12.31
CA VAL A 107 7.60 13.54 12.25
C VAL A 107 7.02 12.90 13.52
N PHE A 108 7.64 11.83 14.00
CA PHE A 108 7.26 11.22 15.28
C PHE A 108 7.43 12.20 16.46
N TYR A 109 8.53 12.94 16.48
CA TYR A 109 8.80 13.97 17.48
C TYR A 109 7.78 15.11 17.44
N ILE A 110 7.46 15.61 16.24
CA ILE A 110 6.42 16.63 16.04
C ILE A 110 5.06 16.09 16.49
N ARG A 111 4.68 14.88 16.06
CA ARG A 111 3.43 14.23 16.50
C ARG A 111 3.32 14.08 18.01
N ARG A 112 4.44 13.81 18.70
CA ARG A 112 4.48 13.75 20.17
C ARG A 112 4.20 15.11 20.84
N HIS A 113 4.50 16.22 20.18
CA HIS A 113 4.34 17.57 20.72
C HIS A 113 3.07 18.28 20.25
N VAL A 114 2.34 17.72 19.28
CA VAL A 114 1.04 18.24 18.86
C VAL A 114 0.00 17.74 19.88
N PRO A 115 -0.60 18.64 20.69
CA PRO A 115 -1.64 18.24 21.63
C PRO A 115 -2.86 17.70 20.86
N GLU A 116 -3.42 16.60 21.35
CA GLU A 116 -4.55 15.95 20.71
C GLU A 116 -5.76 16.91 20.60
N PRO A 117 -6.46 16.95 19.46
CA PRO A 117 -7.62 17.82 19.28
C PRO A 117 -8.71 17.53 20.31
N ALA A 118 -9.39 18.57 20.80
CA ALA A 118 -10.44 18.47 21.83
C ALA A 118 -11.63 17.54 21.47
N THR A 119 -11.76 17.13 20.21
CA THR A 119 -12.72 16.11 19.77
C THR A 119 -12.32 14.70 20.19
N TRP A 120 -11.01 14.39 20.22
CA TRP A 120 -10.48 13.09 20.64
C TRP A 120 -10.46 12.96 22.16
N GLN A 121 -10.17 14.03 22.89
CA GLN A 121 -10.27 14.06 24.36
C GLN A 121 -11.70 13.79 24.84
N ARG A 122 -12.71 14.38 24.19
CA ARG A 122 -14.13 14.09 24.47
C ARG A 122 -14.54 12.67 24.07
N ALA A 123 -13.94 12.10 23.02
CA ALA A 123 -14.15 10.71 22.65
C ALA A 123 -13.52 9.75 23.67
N GLU A 124 -12.33 10.06 24.19
CA GLU A 124 -11.66 9.27 25.24
C GLU A 124 -12.41 9.32 26.57
N GLU A 125 -12.98 10.48 26.95
CA GLU A 125 -13.85 10.61 28.13
C GLU A 125 -15.12 9.76 28.05
N SER A 126 -15.64 9.53 26.83
CA SER A 126 -16.81 8.66 26.60
C SER A 126 -16.47 7.16 26.49
N VAL A 127 -15.18 6.83 26.37
CA VAL A 127 -14.66 5.47 26.20
C VAL A 127 -13.92 5.06 27.48
N HIS A 128 -14.66 4.60 28.49
CA HIS A 128 -14.11 4.11 29.78
C HIS A 128 -13.22 2.84 29.68
N HIS A 129 -12.81 2.41 28.49
CA HIS A 129 -12.05 1.19 28.27
C HIS A 129 -10.56 1.53 28.11
N ARG A 130 -9.71 0.79 28.82
CA ARG A 130 -8.25 0.85 28.70
C ARG A 130 -7.85 0.84 27.21
N ASN A 131 -7.00 1.78 26.82
CA ASN A 131 -6.46 1.85 25.46
C ASN A 131 -5.81 0.51 25.10
N PRO A 132 -6.33 -0.25 24.11
CA PRO A 132 -5.93 -1.63 23.93
C PRO A 132 -4.50 -1.71 23.41
N GLY A 133 -3.69 -2.59 24.02
CA GLY A 133 -2.29 -2.76 23.64
C GLY A 133 -2.13 -3.56 22.35
N ALA A 134 -1.02 -3.39 21.63
CA ALA A 134 -0.71 -4.20 20.43
C ALA A 134 -0.76 -5.72 20.70
N ARG A 135 -0.58 -6.15 21.95
CA ARG A 135 -0.69 -7.56 22.38
C ARG A 135 -2.12 -8.08 22.44
N GLU A 136 -3.13 -7.22 22.53
CA GLU A 136 -4.54 -7.63 22.51
C GLU A 136 -5.02 -8.03 21.12
N LEU A 137 -4.38 -7.55 20.05
CA LEU A 137 -4.59 -8.05 18.68
C LEU A 137 -4.28 -9.55 18.54
N PHE A 138 -3.45 -10.09 19.45
CA PHE A 138 -3.03 -11.48 19.51
C PHE A 138 -3.74 -12.29 20.61
N ARG A 139 -4.75 -11.72 21.28
CA ARG A 139 -5.49 -12.39 22.36
C ARG A 139 -6.98 -12.58 22.04
N GLY A 140 -7.53 -13.67 22.56
CA GLY A 140 -8.96 -13.97 22.50
C GLY A 140 -9.48 -14.22 21.09
N ARG A 141 -10.75 -13.85 20.86
CA ARG A 141 -11.49 -14.12 19.61
C ARG A 141 -10.98 -13.32 18.39
N ILE A 142 -10.26 -12.22 18.63
CA ILE A 142 -9.79 -11.30 17.58
C ILE A 142 -8.57 -11.87 16.83
N VAL A 143 -7.80 -12.76 17.47
CA VAL A 143 -6.59 -13.34 16.84
C VAL A 143 -6.92 -14.10 15.55
N SER A 144 -8.09 -14.73 15.47
CA SER A 144 -8.52 -15.44 14.26
C SER A 144 -8.75 -14.48 13.11
N THR A 145 -9.37 -13.32 13.39
CA THR A 145 -9.56 -12.25 12.40
C THR A 145 -8.21 -11.67 12.00
N THR A 146 -7.35 -11.30 12.97
CA THR A 146 -6.02 -10.76 12.69
C THR A 146 -5.19 -11.70 11.82
N VAL A 147 -5.14 -13.00 12.15
CA VAL A 147 -4.39 -13.99 11.38
C VAL A 147 -4.98 -14.20 9.99
N ARG A 148 -6.31 -14.33 9.87
CA ARG A 148 -6.96 -14.49 8.56
C ARG A 148 -6.75 -13.28 7.67
N THR A 149 -6.95 -12.07 8.19
CA THR A 149 -6.71 -10.82 7.45
C THR A 149 -5.24 -10.71 7.05
N THR A 150 -4.31 -10.97 7.97
CA THR A 150 -2.87 -10.96 7.66
C THR A 150 -2.51 -11.98 6.58
N LEU A 151 -3.08 -13.18 6.63
CA LEU A 151 -2.86 -14.21 5.60
C LEU A 151 -3.45 -13.80 4.25
N VAL A 152 -4.66 -13.24 4.22
CA VAL A 152 -5.28 -12.74 2.99
C VAL A 152 -4.44 -11.61 2.39
N CYS A 153 -3.98 -10.65 3.21
CA CYS A 153 -3.08 -9.59 2.78
C CYS A 153 -1.76 -10.14 2.24
N ALA A 154 -1.13 -11.06 2.97
CA ALA A 154 0.14 -11.67 2.58
C ALA A 154 0.03 -12.43 1.26
N LEU A 155 -1.02 -13.23 1.09
CA LEU A 155 -1.27 -14.00 -0.13
C LEU A 155 -1.64 -13.09 -1.30
N GLY A 156 -2.53 -12.11 -1.08
CA GLY A 156 -2.95 -11.15 -2.10
C GLY A 156 -1.79 -10.31 -2.63
N LEU A 157 -0.96 -9.76 -1.75
CA LEU A 157 0.24 -9.03 -2.15
C LEU A 157 1.24 -9.93 -2.86
N SER A 158 1.49 -11.14 -2.33
CA SER A 158 2.43 -12.08 -2.94
C SER A 158 1.98 -12.49 -4.34
N ALA A 159 0.67 -12.74 -4.54
CA ALA A 159 0.11 -13.08 -5.84
C ALA A 159 0.21 -11.90 -6.82
N TRP A 160 -0.10 -10.68 -6.38
CA TRP A 160 0.04 -9.47 -7.20
C TRP A 160 1.48 -9.24 -7.64
N TRP A 161 2.44 -9.37 -6.72
CA TRP A 161 3.87 -9.21 -7.04
C TRP A 161 4.41 -10.34 -7.92
N LEU A 162 3.97 -11.58 -7.69
CA LEU A 162 4.31 -12.71 -8.55
C LEU A 162 3.82 -12.46 -9.98
N PHE A 163 2.57 -12.00 -10.12
CA PHE A 163 2.01 -11.60 -11.40
C PHE A 163 2.83 -10.46 -12.04
N MET A 164 3.12 -9.39 -11.31
CA MET A 164 3.89 -8.25 -11.82
C MET A 164 5.31 -8.63 -12.27
N PHE A 165 5.96 -9.59 -11.61
CA PHE A 165 7.30 -10.05 -11.98
C PHE A 165 7.30 -10.99 -13.18
N TRP A 166 6.38 -11.98 -13.21
CA TRP A 166 6.34 -12.98 -14.27
C TRP A 166 5.61 -12.51 -15.53
N HIS A 167 4.68 -11.57 -15.43
CA HIS A 167 3.90 -11.06 -16.56
C HIS A 167 4.80 -10.48 -17.68
N PRO A 168 5.74 -9.55 -17.42
CA PRO A 168 6.64 -9.03 -18.45
C PRO A 168 7.55 -10.10 -19.04
N GLN A 169 7.99 -11.05 -18.21
CA GLN A 169 8.90 -12.12 -18.62
C GLN A 169 8.19 -13.12 -19.55
N TYR A 170 6.97 -13.52 -19.21
CA TYR A 170 6.14 -14.39 -20.03
C TYR A 170 5.76 -13.73 -21.36
N PHE A 171 5.40 -12.45 -21.32
CA PHE A 171 5.08 -11.70 -22.54
C PHE A 171 6.31 -11.55 -23.47
N ARG A 172 7.50 -11.36 -22.91
CA ARG A 172 8.76 -11.41 -23.68
C ARG A 172 8.98 -12.77 -24.33
N GLN A 173 8.72 -13.87 -23.62
CA GLN A 173 8.89 -15.22 -24.17
C GLN A 173 7.95 -15.47 -25.35
N LEU A 174 6.70 -15.03 -25.27
CA LEU A 174 5.74 -15.09 -26.37
C LEU A 174 6.22 -14.29 -27.60
N LEU A 175 6.63 -13.03 -27.40
CA LEU A 175 7.12 -12.19 -28.49
C LEU A 175 8.42 -12.71 -29.12
N ALA A 176 9.30 -13.30 -28.30
CA ALA A 176 10.51 -13.95 -28.79
C ALA A 176 10.19 -15.21 -29.63
N ALA A 177 9.17 -15.97 -29.25
CA ALA A 177 8.71 -17.14 -30.00
C ALA A 177 8.10 -16.75 -31.36
N GLU A 178 7.50 -15.56 -31.47
CA GLU A 178 7.00 -14.99 -32.73
C GLU A 178 8.09 -14.32 -33.58
N GLY A 179 9.35 -14.30 -33.11
CA GLY A 179 10.48 -13.73 -33.84
C GLY A 179 10.53 -12.20 -33.85
N VAL A 180 9.86 -11.54 -32.89
CA VAL A 180 9.85 -10.07 -32.78
C VAL A 180 11.25 -9.55 -32.45
N PRO A 181 11.77 -8.51 -33.15
CA PRO A 181 13.07 -7.92 -32.85
C PRO A 181 13.17 -7.38 -31.41
N THR A 182 14.34 -7.54 -30.79
CA THR A 182 14.55 -7.23 -29.35
C THR A 182 14.21 -5.79 -28.96
N GLY A 183 14.45 -4.83 -29.87
CA GLY A 183 14.12 -3.42 -29.66
C GLY A 183 12.62 -3.12 -29.66
N GLU A 184 11.84 -3.86 -30.43
CA GLU A 184 10.37 -3.74 -30.48
C GLU A 184 9.71 -4.50 -29.32
N MET A 185 10.23 -5.68 -29.00
CA MET A 185 9.82 -6.47 -27.84
C MET A 185 9.94 -5.66 -26.53
N THR A 186 11.04 -4.91 -26.35
CA THR A 186 11.22 -4.08 -25.16
C THR A 186 10.17 -2.98 -25.05
N ARG A 187 9.78 -2.36 -26.17
CA ARG A 187 8.72 -1.33 -26.20
C ARG A 187 7.35 -1.92 -25.90
N LEU A 188 6.99 -3.03 -26.55
CA LEU A 188 5.70 -3.71 -26.39
C LEU A 188 5.49 -4.21 -24.95
N VAL A 189 6.53 -4.79 -24.35
CA VAL A 189 6.46 -5.27 -22.96
C VAL A 189 6.30 -4.12 -21.99
N SER A 190 7.03 -3.02 -22.21
CA SER A 190 6.93 -1.83 -21.37
C SER A 190 5.55 -1.18 -21.50
N SER A 191 5.02 -1.03 -22.72
CA SER A 191 3.69 -0.44 -22.94
C SER A 191 2.57 -1.28 -22.34
N ALA A 192 2.61 -2.60 -22.50
CA ALA A 192 1.67 -3.52 -21.88
C ALA A 192 1.71 -3.42 -20.34
N PHE A 193 2.91 -3.35 -19.76
CA PHE A 193 3.08 -3.17 -18.32
C PHE A 193 2.47 -1.85 -17.82
N PHE A 194 2.75 -0.73 -18.49
CA PHE A 194 2.16 0.56 -18.13
C PHE A 194 0.64 0.57 -18.29
N LEU A 195 0.11 -0.06 -19.35
CA LEU A 195 -1.33 -0.15 -19.59
C LEU A 195 -2.04 -0.92 -18.47
N VAL A 196 -1.51 -2.06 -18.04
CA VAL A 196 -2.05 -2.85 -16.93
C VAL A 196 -2.08 -2.02 -15.64
N ASN A 197 -1.01 -1.29 -15.34
CA ASN A 197 -0.96 -0.43 -14.15
C ASN A 197 -1.94 0.74 -14.22
N LEU A 198 -2.06 1.39 -15.39
CA LEU A 198 -3.03 2.46 -15.61
C LEU A 198 -4.47 1.96 -15.50
N LEU A 199 -4.77 0.78 -16.03
CA LEU A 199 -6.08 0.14 -15.91
C LEU A 199 -6.40 -0.23 -14.46
N ALA A 200 -5.42 -0.73 -13.70
CA ALA A 200 -5.59 -0.99 -12.27
C ALA A 200 -5.91 0.30 -11.49
N ILE A 201 -5.23 1.41 -11.81
CA ILE A 201 -5.52 2.72 -11.21
C ILE A 201 -6.92 3.20 -11.62
N ALA A 202 -7.27 3.14 -12.91
CA ALA A 202 -8.58 3.54 -13.40
C ALA A 202 -9.72 2.69 -12.81
N GLY A 203 -9.49 1.38 -12.62
CA GLY A 203 -10.42 0.46 -11.98
C GLY A 203 -10.78 0.87 -10.55
N ASN A 204 -9.81 1.41 -9.79
CA ASN A 204 -10.09 1.97 -8.46
C ASN A 204 -11.06 3.18 -8.49
N PHE A 205 -11.19 3.86 -9.63
CA PHE A 205 -12.11 4.99 -9.81
C PHE A 205 -13.40 4.65 -10.56
N GLY A 206 -13.50 3.44 -11.14
CA GLY A 206 -14.64 3.00 -11.97
C GLY A 206 -15.96 2.83 -11.21
N ASP A 207 -15.90 2.60 -9.90
CA ASP A 207 -17.08 2.42 -9.02
C ASP A 207 -17.88 3.74 -8.78
N ARG A 208 -17.50 4.85 -9.43
CA ARG A 208 -18.19 6.14 -9.30
C ARG A 208 -19.48 6.26 -10.09
N ARG A 209 -19.78 5.34 -11.03
CA ARG A 209 -20.92 5.50 -11.97
C ARG A 209 -22.10 4.54 -11.75
N GLY A 210 -22.00 3.60 -10.80
CA GLY A 210 -22.98 2.50 -10.70
C GLY A 210 -24.13 2.64 -9.72
N ASN A 211 -24.15 3.64 -8.83
CA ASN A 211 -25.07 3.63 -7.67
C ASN A 211 -25.70 4.99 -7.33
N LEU A 212 -26.14 5.75 -8.34
CA LEU A 212 -27.17 6.77 -8.10
C LEU A 212 -28.53 6.06 -8.07
N PRO A 213 -29.26 6.07 -6.94
CA PRO A 213 -30.62 5.55 -6.93
C PRO A 213 -31.48 6.37 -7.92
N PRO A 214 -32.26 5.73 -8.80
CA PRO A 214 -33.19 6.44 -9.66
C PRO A 214 -34.25 7.13 -8.78
N GLY A 215 -34.21 8.47 -8.69
CA GLY A 215 -35.24 9.26 -7.99
C GLY A 215 -34.77 10.46 -7.15
N ALA A 216 -33.49 10.85 -7.17
CA ALA A 216 -32.98 11.95 -6.34
C ALA A 216 -33.29 13.38 -6.85
N ASP A 217 -34.27 13.54 -7.75
CA ASP A 217 -34.64 14.85 -8.33
C ASP A 217 -35.96 15.43 -7.78
N THR A 218 -36.56 14.81 -6.75
CA THR A 218 -37.86 15.27 -6.21
C THR A 218 -37.76 15.62 -4.72
N ILE A 219 -37.01 16.67 -4.37
CA ILE A 219 -37.24 17.39 -3.12
C ILE A 219 -37.95 18.70 -3.48
N GLN A 220 -39.27 18.68 -3.31
CA GLN A 220 -40.13 19.86 -3.38
C GLN A 220 -39.66 20.92 -2.38
N HIS A 221 -39.53 22.15 -2.86
CA HIS A 221 -39.37 23.34 -2.02
C HIS A 221 -40.55 23.47 -1.04
N PRO A 222 -40.33 23.86 0.22
CA PRO A 222 -41.41 24.22 1.12
C PRO A 222 -41.90 25.63 0.75
N GLU A 223 -43.09 25.71 0.15
CA GLU A 223 -43.90 26.92 0.12
C GLU A 223 -44.76 26.96 1.40
N PHE A 224 -44.94 28.17 1.92
CA PHE A 224 -45.57 28.52 3.19
C PHE A 224 -46.99 28.00 3.41
#